data_AF-A0A6A5QSB5-F1
#
_entry.id   AF-A0A6A5QSB5-F1
#
_cell.length_a   1.000
_cell.length_b   1.000
_cell.length_c   1.000
_cell.angle_alpha   90.00
_cell.angle_beta   90.00
_cell.angle_gamma   90.00
#
_symmetry.space_group_name_H-M   'P 1'
#
loop_
_entity.id
_entity.type
_entity.pdbx_description
1 polymer ?
#
loop_
_entity_poly.entity_id
_entity_poly.type
_entity_poly.pdbx_seq_one_letter_code
_entity_poly.pdbx_strand_id
1 'polypeptide(L)'
;MTGDIGEQGTCTTCAYTEDFSNYWTAAMYFKHSNGSYKRVKIYPNAQLDAASIKGGMTIYYTQKDFNSSDLGNYITAFPPGFRMTVGNPTVNSVNGSQKGLAYTCLDTILTRGRETQDFPKKPCSAGIMAIQPSTNFLSSHFPACWDGKSLDSPNHQDHMFSTTKGGFQPAGPCPPSHPVRVPQVAYETMWNTTEFADMWPSDGSQPFVWSYSDGKGYGTHADYVFGWKGDSLQRVMNNSCMFHDCGSPGMQGILKTQTVEEMNKCAVESTVVEEVDGWLEHLPGYEMTIID
;
A
#
# COMPACT_ATOMS: atom_id res chain seq x y z
N MET A 1 -10.02 -3.55 -17.53
CA MET A 1 -8.73 -3.87 -18.20
C MET A 1 -8.59 -5.38 -18.29
N THR A 2 -8.19 -5.92 -19.44
CA THR A 2 -7.88 -7.35 -19.63
C THR A 2 -6.46 -7.48 -20.18
N GLY A 3 -5.79 -8.61 -19.95
CA GLY A 3 -4.42 -8.87 -20.43
C GLY A 3 -3.31 -8.40 -19.49
N ASP A 4 -2.08 -8.42 -20.02
CA ASP A 4 -0.87 -7.97 -19.33
C ASP A 4 -0.86 -6.43 -19.27
N ILE A 5 -1.11 -5.88 -18.08
CA ILE A 5 -1.10 -4.43 -17.88
C ILE A 5 0.31 -3.85 -17.97
N GLY A 6 1.34 -4.66 -17.72
CA GLY A 6 2.73 -4.23 -17.78
C GLY A 6 3.12 -3.81 -19.20
N GLU A 7 2.57 -4.49 -20.20
CA GLU A 7 2.80 -4.20 -21.62
C GLU A 7 1.92 -3.07 -22.17
N GLN A 8 0.92 -2.60 -21.41
CA GLN A 8 0.01 -1.52 -21.84
C GLN A 8 0.51 -0.14 -21.40
N GLY A 9 1.29 -0.07 -20.33
CA GLY A 9 1.81 1.19 -19.81
C GLY A 9 2.98 1.75 -20.63
N THR A 10 2.93 3.04 -20.92
CA THR A 10 3.99 3.77 -21.65
C THR A 10 5.08 4.33 -20.74
N CYS A 11 4.78 4.56 -19.46
CA CYS A 11 5.72 4.96 -18.43
C CYS A 11 5.27 4.44 -17.05
N THR A 12 6.11 4.59 -16.02
CA THR A 12 5.76 4.26 -14.62
C THR A 12 6.21 5.35 -13.66
N THR A 13 5.48 5.54 -12.57
CA THR A 13 5.86 6.41 -11.44
C THR A 13 6.76 5.67 -10.43
N CYS A 14 7.04 4.38 -10.61
CA CYS A 14 7.92 3.61 -9.74
C CYS A 14 9.41 3.87 -10.03
N ALA A 15 10.26 3.66 -9.04
CA ALA A 15 11.71 3.79 -9.20
C ALA A 15 12.29 2.81 -10.24
N TYR A 16 11.75 1.60 -10.29
CA TYR A 16 12.11 0.59 -11.28
C TYR A 16 11.31 0.81 -12.56
N THR A 17 12.04 1.02 -13.66
CA THR A 17 11.46 1.21 -15.01
C THR A 17 10.83 -0.08 -15.59
N GLU A 18 10.93 -1.18 -14.86
CA GLU A 18 10.39 -2.48 -15.23
C GLU A 18 9.09 -2.81 -14.48
N ASP A 19 8.68 -1.99 -13.50
CA ASP A 19 7.45 -2.18 -12.71
C ASP A 19 6.34 -1.22 -13.17
N PHE A 20 5.30 -1.77 -13.78
CA PHE A 20 4.08 -1.07 -14.20
C PHE A 20 2.85 -1.60 -13.45
N SER A 21 3.07 -2.24 -12.30
CA SER A 21 1.99 -2.73 -11.45
C SER A 21 1.16 -1.58 -10.91
N ASN A 22 -0.12 -1.84 -10.68
CA ASN A 22 -0.98 -0.89 -9.96
C ASN A 22 -1.13 -1.31 -8.51
N TYR A 23 -0.91 -0.34 -7.64
CA TYR A 23 -1.03 -0.46 -6.19
C TYR A 23 -2.09 0.53 -5.74
N TRP A 24 -3.15 0.06 -5.09
CA TRP A 24 -4.24 0.93 -4.68
C TRP A 24 -4.61 0.72 -3.22
N THR A 25 -4.88 1.84 -2.54
CA THR A 25 -5.36 1.90 -1.17
C THR A 25 -6.38 3.03 -1.05
N ALA A 26 -7.29 2.95 -0.08
CA ALA A 26 -8.25 4.02 0.16
C ALA A 26 -7.54 5.33 0.57
N ALA A 27 -8.12 6.48 0.20
CA ALA A 27 -7.56 7.78 0.58
C ALA A 27 -7.99 8.20 1.99
N MET A 28 -7.08 8.79 2.76
CA MET A 28 -7.38 9.36 4.08
C MET A 28 -7.83 10.82 3.96
N TYR A 29 -8.85 11.18 4.73
CA TYR A 29 -9.37 12.53 4.86
C TYR A 29 -9.36 12.97 6.33
N PHE A 30 -9.10 14.25 6.56
CA PHE A 30 -9.33 14.91 7.82
C PHE A 30 -10.75 15.49 7.83
N LYS A 31 -11.53 15.20 8.87
CA LYS A 31 -12.85 15.78 9.11
C LYS A 31 -12.73 16.89 10.15
N HIS A 32 -12.91 18.14 9.71
CA HIS A 32 -12.89 19.30 10.58
C HIS A 32 -14.16 19.37 11.44
N SER A 33 -14.08 20.06 12.59
CA SER A 33 -15.19 20.24 13.53
C SER A 33 -16.39 20.99 12.94
N ASN A 34 -16.18 21.77 11.88
CA ASN A 34 -17.24 22.44 11.11
C ASN A 34 -17.97 21.51 10.12
N GLY A 35 -17.59 20.22 10.05
CA GLY A 35 -18.17 19.23 9.14
C GLY A 35 -17.47 19.08 7.79
N SER A 36 -16.56 19.99 7.42
CA SER A 36 -15.83 19.91 6.16
C SER A 36 -14.71 18.86 6.19
N TYR A 37 -14.32 18.40 5.01
CA TYR A 37 -13.32 17.37 4.79
C TYR A 37 -12.12 17.93 4.03
N LYS A 38 -10.93 17.43 4.32
CA LYS A 38 -9.70 17.74 3.58
C LYS A 38 -8.93 16.47 3.30
N ARG A 39 -8.56 16.24 2.05
CA ARG A 39 -7.72 15.10 1.69
C ARG A 39 -6.36 15.22 2.36
N VAL A 40 -5.94 14.17 3.05
CA VAL A 40 -4.60 14.11 3.65
C VAL A 40 -3.60 13.74 2.54
N LYS A 41 -2.56 14.55 2.38
CA LYS A 41 -1.54 14.28 1.35
C LYS A 41 -0.61 13.16 1.80
N ILE A 42 -0.23 12.30 0.86
CA ILE A 42 0.86 11.34 1.08
C ILE A 42 2.21 11.99 0.83
N TYR A 43 3.25 11.52 1.51
CA TYR A 43 4.61 11.99 1.31
C TYR A 43 5.62 10.83 1.28
N PRO A 44 6.83 11.02 0.73
CA PRO A 44 7.79 9.93 0.57
C PRO A 44 8.31 9.41 1.92
N ASN A 45 8.65 8.13 1.95
CA ASN A 45 9.32 7.50 3.09
C ASN A 45 10.76 8.01 3.25
N ALA A 46 11.29 7.98 4.48
CA ALA A 46 12.62 8.49 4.84
C ALA A 46 13.79 7.88 4.08
N GLN A 47 13.61 6.64 3.59
CA GLN A 47 14.65 5.88 2.91
C GLN A 47 14.70 6.13 1.40
N LEU A 48 13.69 6.81 0.85
CA LEU A 48 13.70 7.26 -0.54
C LEU A 48 14.24 8.68 -0.56
N ASP A 49 14.98 9.08 -1.61
CA ASP A 49 15.48 10.45 -1.75
C ASP A 49 14.30 11.43 -1.83
N ALA A 50 13.90 11.93 -0.66
CA ALA A 50 12.56 12.44 -0.40
C ALA A 50 12.33 13.86 -0.92
N ALA A 51 13.40 14.59 -1.27
CA ALA A 51 13.29 16.02 -1.57
C ALA A 51 12.50 16.31 -2.85
N SER A 52 12.51 15.40 -3.82
CA SER A 52 11.91 15.62 -5.15
C SER A 52 10.79 14.63 -5.51
N ILE A 53 10.60 13.54 -4.76
CA ILE A 53 9.52 12.58 -5.05
C ILE A 53 8.17 13.19 -4.68
N LYS A 54 7.23 13.21 -5.64
CA LYS A 54 5.88 13.74 -5.42
C LYS A 54 4.92 12.61 -5.03
N GLY A 55 4.71 12.44 -3.73
CA GLY A 55 3.78 11.45 -3.18
C GLY A 55 4.29 10.02 -3.30
N GLY A 56 3.38 9.08 -3.56
CA GLY A 56 3.68 7.66 -3.72
C GLY A 56 3.56 6.83 -2.44
N MET A 57 3.59 5.51 -2.64
CA MET A 57 3.61 4.49 -1.59
C MET A 57 4.93 3.72 -1.70
N THR A 58 5.46 3.24 -0.57
CA THR A 58 6.59 2.32 -0.60
C THR A 58 6.05 0.90 -0.72
N ILE A 59 6.46 0.20 -1.78
CA ILE A 59 6.05 -1.16 -2.05
C ILE A 59 7.23 -2.09 -1.79
N TYR A 60 7.03 -3.07 -0.92
CA TYR A 60 8.03 -4.09 -0.61
C TYR A 60 7.68 -5.39 -1.30
N TYR A 61 8.68 -6.00 -1.94
CA TYR A 61 8.65 -7.38 -2.40
C TYR A 61 9.75 -8.13 -1.66
N THR A 62 9.37 -9.01 -0.74
CA THR A 62 10.35 -9.80 0.04
C THR A 62 10.22 -11.28 -0.27
N GLN A 63 11.38 -11.95 -0.36
CA GLN A 63 11.44 -13.41 -0.52
C GLN A 63 11.05 -14.12 0.79
N LYS A 64 11.48 -13.56 1.93
CA LYS A 64 11.37 -14.18 3.25
C LYS A 64 11.12 -13.19 4.37
N ASP A 65 12.05 -12.28 4.61
CA ASP A 65 11.97 -11.27 5.68
C ASP A 65 12.67 -9.97 5.26
N PHE A 66 12.66 -8.98 6.15
CA PHE A 66 13.25 -7.66 5.88
C PHE A 66 14.79 -7.66 5.95
N ASN A 67 15.42 -8.69 6.54
CA ASN A 67 16.85 -8.68 6.85
C ASN A 67 17.67 -9.62 5.96
N SER A 68 17.03 -10.56 5.27
CA SER A 68 17.71 -11.61 4.51
C SER A 68 16.93 -12.05 3.26
N SER A 69 17.67 -12.27 2.18
CA SER A 69 17.20 -13.02 1.01
C SER A 69 17.08 -14.51 1.34
N ASP A 70 16.22 -15.23 0.62
CA ASP A 70 16.03 -16.68 0.74
C ASP A 70 16.08 -17.34 -0.63
N LEU A 71 17.30 -17.62 -1.09
CA LEU A 71 17.54 -18.35 -2.33
C LEU A 71 17.37 -19.87 -2.17
N GLY A 72 17.20 -20.35 -0.93
CA GLY A 72 16.99 -21.77 -0.64
C GLY A 72 15.55 -22.22 -0.88
N ASN A 73 14.59 -21.29 -0.73
CA ASN A 73 13.19 -21.51 -1.05
C ASN A 73 12.82 -20.74 -2.32
N TYR A 74 12.59 -21.46 -3.42
CA TYR A 74 12.24 -20.84 -4.69
C TYR A 74 10.94 -20.02 -4.58
N ILE A 75 11.01 -18.75 -4.99
CA ILE A 75 9.88 -17.83 -5.04
C ILE A 75 9.46 -17.66 -6.50
N THR A 76 8.19 -17.93 -6.78
CA THR A 76 7.60 -17.78 -8.11
C THR A 76 7.05 -16.37 -8.25
N ALA A 77 7.53 -15.59 -9.22
CA ALA A 77 6.97 -14.29 -9.55
C ALA A 77 5.51 -14.43 -10.02
N PHE A 78 4.71 -13.39 -9.78
CA PHE A 78 3.33 -13.37 -10.24
C PHE A 78 3.28 -13.40 -11.78
N PRO A 79 2.35 -14.16 -12.39
CA PRO A 79 2.18 -14.20 -13.84
C PRO A 79 1.45 -12.95 -14.38
N PRO A 80 1.64 -12.59 -15.66
CA PRO A 80 0.84 -11.57 -16.34
C PRO A 80 -0.68 -11.72 -16.14
N GLY A 81 -1.34 -10.61 -15.81
CA GLY A 81 -2.78 -10.58 -15.54
C GLY A 81 -3.17 -10.96 -14.11
N PHE A 82 -2.21 -11.31 -13.24
CA PHE A 82 -2.46 -11.64 -11.84
C PHE A 82 -3.02 -10.43 -11.06
N ARG A 83 -4.01 -10.70 -10.20
CA ARG A 83 -4.67 -9.70 -9.36
C ARG A 83 -4.99 -10.28 -8.00
N MET A 84 -4.78 -9.50 -6.96
CA MET A 84 -5.25 -9.88 -5.63
C MET A 84 -5.64 -8.65 -4.82
N THR A 85 -6.57 -8.83 -3.89
CA THR A 85 -6.92 -7.83 -2.89
C THR A 85 -6.67 -8.40 -1.51
N VAL A 86 -6.55 -7.52 -0.51
CA VAL A 86 -6.53 -7.89 0.90
C VAL A 86 -7.38 -6.94 1.70
N GLY A 87 -7.93 -7.42 2.82
CA GLY A 87 -8.85 -6.64 3.64
C GLY A 87 -10.28 -6.68 3.10
N ASN A 88 -11.16 -5.89 3.72
CA ASN A 88 -12.58 -5.84 3.36
C ASN A 88 -13.23 -4.54 3.84
N PRO A 89 -13.77 -3.70 2.93
CA PRO A 89 -14.40 -2.41 3.27
C PRO A 89 -15.70 -2.48 4.04
N THR A 90 -16.31 -3.65 4.16
CA THR A 90 -17.56 -3.83 4.92
C THR A 90 -17.32 -4.10 6.41
N VAL A 91 -16.07 -4.29 6.83
CA VAL A 91 -15.71 -4.55 8.23
C VAL A 91 -15.84 -3.26 9.04
N ASN A 92 -16.55 -3.35 10.18
CA ASN A 92 -16.77 -2.22 11.09
C ASN A 92 -16.48 -2.53 12.57
N SER A 93 -15.84 -3.67 12.84
CA SER A 93 -15.47 -4.13 14.19
C SER A 93 -14.10 -4.78 14.20
N VAL A 94 -13.38 -4.65 15.33
CA VAL A 94 -12.06 -5.25 15.55
C VAL A 94 -12.11 -6.78 15.35
N ASN A 95 -13.14 -7.43 15.86
CA ASN A 95 -13.29 -8.89 15.77
C ASN A 95 -13.61 -9.39 14.35
N GLY A 96 -14.31 -8.58 13.56
CA GLY A 96 -14.60 -8.87 12.15
C GLY A 96 -13.48 -8.43 11.21
N SER A 97 -12.45 -7.74 11.71
CA SER A 97 -11.37 -7.25 10.88
C SER A 97 -10.53 -8.39 10.33
N GLN A 98 -10.55 -8.49 9.00
CA GLN A 98 -9.43 -9.05 8.25
C GLN A 98 -8.24 -8.15 8.60
N LYS A 99 -7.39 -8.65 9.48
CA LYS A 99 -6.22 -7.96 10.03
C LYS A 99 -5.43 -7.31 8.87
N GLY A 100 -5.50 -5.99 8.71
CA GLY A 100 -5.32 -5.38 7.37
C GLY A 100 -4.74 -3.98 7.30
N LEU A 101 -4.66 -3.23 8.40
CA LEU A 101 -3.90 -1.99 8.42
C LEU A 101 -3.49 -1.67 9.85
N ALA A 102 -2.21 -1.40 10.04
CA ALA A 102 -1.70 -0.81 11.26
C ALA A 102 -1.34 0.65 11.01
N TYR A 103 -1.65 1.46 12.00
CA TYR A 103 -1.21 2.84 12.09
C TYR A 103 0.00 2.92 13.00
N THR A 104 1.02 3.66 12.60
CA THR A 104 2.06 4.13 13.51
C THR A 104 1.96 5.65 13.55
N CYS A 105 1.72 6.19 14.75
CA CYS A 105 1.84 7.62 14.99
C CYS A 105 3.33 7.98 15.02
N LEU A 106 3.78 8.76 14.04
CA LEU A 106 5.20 9.04 13.85
C LEU A 106 5.64 10.22 14.73
N ASP A 107 6.57 9.96 15.66
CA ASP A 107 7.28 11.03 16.37
C ASP A 107 8.33 11.67 15.44
N THR A 108 8.96 10.87 14.59
CA THR A 108 9.81 11.26 13.47
C THR A 108 9.51 10.37 12.27
N ILE A 109 9.93 10.76 11.06
CA ILE A 109 9.76 9.93 9.85
C ILE A 109 10.43 8.55 9.96
N LEU A 110 11.38 8.37 10.89
CA LEU A 110 12.07 7.12 11.18
C LEU A 110 11.41 6.28 12.29
N THR A 111 10.33 6.75 12.91
CA THR A 111 9.61 5.99 13.94
C THR A 111 9.08 4.68 13.35
N ARG A 112 9.38 3.55 14.01
CA ARG A 112 8.92 2.20 13.65
C ARG A 112 8.55 1.42 14.92
N GLY A 113 7.76 0.35 14.81
CA GLY A 113 7.50 -0.58 15.92
C GLY A 113 6.34 -0.29 16.86
N ARG A 114 5.61 0.82 16.69
CA ARG A 114 4.45 1.20 17.53
C ARG A 114 3.15 1.17 16.73
N GLU A 115 2.83 0.00 16.23
CA GLU A 115 1.63 -0.25 15.45
C GLU A 115 0.37 -0.34 16.32
N THR A 116 -0.68 0.38 15.93
CA THR A 116 -2.01 0.31 16.52
C THR A 116 -3.02 -0.03 15.44
N GLN A 117 -4.09 -0.75 15.80
CA GLN A 117 -5.21 -1.02 14.87
C GLN A 117 -6.17 0.17 14.77
N ASP A 118 -6.17 1.03 15.78
CA ASP A 118 -6.97 2.25 15.80
C ASP A 118 -6.17 3.41 15.20
N PHE A 119 -6.89 4.34 14.60
CA PHE A 119 -6.34 5.66 14.29
C PHE A 119 -5.73 6.29 15.56
N PRO A 120 -4.59 7.01 15.43
CA PRO A 120 -4.00 7.74 16.53
C PRO A 120 -5.00 8.69 17.19
N LYS A 121 -5.01 8.74 18.52
CA LYS A 121 -5.88 9.63 19.32
C LYS A 121 -5.20 10.95 19.71
N LYS A 122 -4.03 11.23 19.12
CA LYS A 122 -3.27 12.46 19.33
C LYS A 122 -2.60 12.88 18.02
N PRO A 123 -2.28 14.18 17.86
CA PRO A 123 -1.45 14.63 16.76
C PRO A 123 -0.11 13.88 16.71
N CYS A 124 0.32 13.55 15.49
CA CYS A 124 1.59 12.87 15.23
C CYS A 124 2.55 13.86 14.56
N SER A 125 3.71 14.10 15.18
CA SER A 125 4.66 15.16 14.79
C SER A 125 5.21 14.99 13.38
N ALA A 126 5.29 13.77 12.88
CA ALA A 126 5.71 13.46 11.51
C ALA A 126 4.59 12.79 10.71
N GLY A 127 3.33 12.91 11.10
CA GLY A 127 2.22 12.29 10.39
C GLY A 127 1.93 10.85 10.80
N ILE A 128 1.12 10.17 10.01
CA ILE A 128 0.65 8.80 10.28
C ILE A 128 1.21 7.88 9.22
N MET A 129 1.90 6.83 9.62
CA MET A 129 2.26 5.74 8.73
C MET A 129 1.16 4.68 8.77
N ALA A 130 0.67 4.31 7.62
CA ALA A 130 -0.30 3.25 7.40
C ALA A 130 0.40 2.11 6.67
N ILE A 131 0.43 0.91 7.26
CA ILE A 131 1.04 -0.27 6.64
C ILE A 131 -0.01 -1.34 6.40
N GLN A 132 -0.02 -1.93 5.20
CA GLN A 132 -1.00 -2.93 4.78
C GLN A 132 -0.35 -4.21 4.23
N PRO A 133 -0.87 -5.40 4.62
CA PRO A 133 -1.75 -5.69 5.77
C PRO A 133 -1.05 -5.63 7.16
N SER A 134 -1.71 -5.89 8.30
CA SER A 134 -1.06 -5.99 9.64
C SER A 134 -1.79 -6.95 10.58
N THR A 135 -1.08 -7.76 11.38
CA THR A 135 -1.69 -8.74 12.30
C THR A 135 -1.19 -8.76 13.75
N ASN A 136 -0.50 -7.70 14.24
CA ASN A 136 0.12 -7.55 15.58
C ASN A 136 1.45 -8.33 15.75
N PHE A 137 2.55 -7.96 15.11
CA PHE A 137 3.20 -6.67 15.24
C PHE A 137 4.27 -6.61 14.14
N LEU A 138 4.36 -5.49 13.40
CA LEU A 138 5.37 -5.16 12.38
C LEU A 138 5.05 -5.57 10.93
N SER A 139 3.80 -5.34 10.51
CA SER A 139 3.31 -5.46 9.12
C SER A 139 3.13 -6.88 8.54
N SER A 140 1.91 -7.17 8.12
CA SER A 140 1.53 -8.36 7.35
C SER A 140 1.61 -8.07 5.87
N HIS A 141 1.82 -9.12 5.10
CA HIS A 141 1.96 -9.03 3.67
C HIS A 141 0.69 -9.55 3.02
N PHE A 142 0.50 -9.20 1.77
CA PHE A 142 -0.36 -9.98 0.89
C PHE A 142 -0.03 -11.48 1.06
N PRO A 143 -1.02 -12.37 0.88
CA PRO A 143 -0.81 -13.79 1.09
C PRO A 143 0.37 -14.31 0.25
N ALA A 144 1.18 -15.19 0.83
CA ALA A 144 2.43 -15.66 0.23
C ALA A 144 2.31 -17.00 -0.51
N CYS A 145 1.09 -17.56 -0.60
CA CYS A 145 0.83 -18.85 -1.22
C CYS A 145 -0.29 -18.71 -2.26
N TRP A 146 -0.04 -19.19 -3.47
CA TRP A 146 -0.93 -19.13 -4.63
C TRP A 146 -1.38 -20.54 -5.05
N ASP A 147 -2.60 -20.66 -5.57
CA ASP A 147 -3.17 -21.91 -6.09
C ASP A 147 -2.42 -22.49 -7.32
N GLY A 148 -1.58 -21.68 -7.95
CA GLY A 148 -0.79 -22.07 -9.12
C GLY A 148 -1.57 -22.13 -10.43
N LYS A 149 -2.83 -21.68 -10.44
CA LYS A 149 -3.76 -21.86 -11.56
C LYS A 149 -4.51 -20.58 -11.91
N SER A 150 -5.10 -19.92 -10.92
CA SER A 150 -6.03 -18.81 -11.14
C SER A 150 -5.28 -17.49 -11.07
N LEU A 151 -5.32 -16.71 -12.15
CA LEU A 151 -4.76 -15.34 -12.15
C LEU A 151 -5.57 -14.39 -11.26
N ASP A 152 -6.85 -14.71 -11.09
CA ASP A 152 -7.80 -13.92 -10.31
C ASP A 152 -8.97 -14.83 -9.89
N SER A 153 -9.62 -14.50 -8.78
CA SER A 153 -10.86 -15.16 -8.32
C SER A 153 -12.01 -14.15 -8.28
N PRO A 154 -13.29 -14.57 -8.26
CA PRO A 154 -14.42 -13.62 -8.26
C PRO A 154 -14.40 -12.61 -7.11
N ASN A 155 -13.77 -12.95 -5.99
CA ASN A 155 -13.55 -12.07 -4.84
C ASN A 155 -12.13 -11.52 -4.74
N HIS A 156 -11.27 -11.79 -5.74
CA HIS A 156 -9.86 -11.42 -5.80
C HIS A 156 -8.98 -11.93 -4.64
N GLN A 157 -9.46 -12.91 -3.84
CA GLN A 157 -8.79 -13.38 -2.61
C GLN A 157 -8.63 -14.90 -2.55
N ASP A 158 -9.64 -15.68 -2.95
CA ASP A 158 -9.68 -17.15 -2.74
C ASP A 158 -8.59 -17.95 -3.47
N HIS A 159 -7.97 -17.39 -4.50
CA HIS A 159 -6.85 -18.02 -5.20
C HIS A 159 -5.52 -17.86 -4.44
N MET A 160 -5.55 -17.16 -3.30
CA MET A 160 -4.43 -16.85 -2.44
C MET A 160 -4.67 -17.35 -1.02
N PHE A 161 -3.60 -17.79 -0.34
CA PHE A 161 -3.67 -18.30 1.02
C PHE A 161 -2.58 -17.69 1.90
N SER A 162 -2.98 -17.17 3.05
CA SER A 162 -2.06 -16.48 3.95
C SER A 162 -1.50 -17.44 4.99
N THR A 163 -0.18 -17.64 4.94
CA THR A 163 0.60 -18.27 6.01
C THR A 163 1.51 -17.25 6.71
N THR A 164 1.31 -15.96 6.42
CA THR A 164 2.14 -14.87 6.95
C THR A 164 1.85 -14.67 8.44
N LYS A 165 2.90 -14.34 9.21
CA LYS A 165 2.80 -14.15 10.66
C LYS A 165 2.76 -12.68 11.09
N GLY A 166 2.80 -11.76 10.12
CA GLY A 166 3.10 -10.36 10.35
C GLY A 166 4.58 -10.14 10.64
N GLY A 167 5.01 -8.90 10.83
CA GLY A 167 6.36 -8.61 11.29
C GLY A 167 7.45 -8.60 10.23
N PHE A 168 7.12 -8.62 8.93
CA PHE A 168 8.04 -9.09 7.89
C PHE A 168 8.70 -10.44 8.26
N GLN A 169 7.97 -11.30 8.98
CA GLN A 169 8.47 -12.62 9.35
C GLN A 169 8.30 -13.62 8.20
N PRO A 170 9.15 -14.66 8.15
CA PRO A 170 9.00 -15.73 7.19
C PRO A 170 7.61 -16.37 7.25
N ALA A 171 6.90 -16.34 6.12
CA ALA A 171 5.62 -17.02 6.00
C ALA A 171 5.77 -18.54 6.19
N GLY A 172 4.77 -19.19 6.78
CA GLY A 172 4.73 -20.64 6.97
C GLY A 172 4.71 -21.43 5.64
N PRO A 173 4.82 -22.76 5.70
CA PRO A 173 4.77 -23.61 4.53
C PRO A 173 3.41 -23.51 3.84
N CYS A 174 3.42 -23.49 2.51
CA CYS A 174 2.21 -23.38 1.72
C CYS A 174 1.39 -24.69 1.76
N PRO A 175 0.06 -24.62 1.91
CA PRO A 175 -0.78 -25.81 1.96
C PRO A 175 -0.93 -26.45 0.56
N PRO A 176 -1.36 -27.71 0.46
CA PRO A 176 -1.59 -28.37 -0.84
C PRO A 176 -2.62 -27.67 -1.73
N SER A 177 -3.55 -26.90 -1.16
CA SER A 177 -4.53 -26.10 -1.92
C SER A 177 -3.89 -24.89 -2.62
N HIS A 178 -2.77 -24.38 -2.08
CA HIS A 178 -2.06 -23.20 -2.57
C HIS A 178 -0.56 -23.45 -2.60
N PRO A 179 -0.07 -24.40 -3.42
CA PRO A 179 1.28 -24.92 -3.26
C PRO A 179 2.38 -23.98 -3.77
N VAL A 180 2.05 -22.94 -4.53
CA VAL A 180 3.04 -22.07 -5.17
C VAL A 180 3.40 -20.92 -4.23
N ARG A 181 4.67 -20.84 -3.83
CA ARG A 181 5.17 -19.74 -3.01
C ARG A 181 5.46 -18.53 -3.89
N VAL A 182 4.93 -17.38 -3.49
CA VAL A 182 5.05 -16.09 -4.20
C VAL A 182 5.67 -15.03 -3.28
N PRO A 183 6.15 -13.89 -3.81
CA PRO A 183 6.74 -12.84 -3.00
C PRO A 183 5.76 -12.32 -1.96
N GLN A 184 6.27 -12.01 -0.77
CA GLN A 184 5.53 -11.29 0.25
C GLN A 184 5.50 -9.80 -0.13
N VAL A 185 4.34 -9.33 -0.56
CA VAL A 185 4.11 -7.93 -0.93
C VAL A 185 3.57 -7.15 0.27
N ALA A 186 4.09 -5.96 0.56
CA ALA A 186 3.54 -5.06 1.58
C ALA A 186 3.59 -3.61 1.14
N TYR A 187 2.60 -2.82 1.57
CA TYR A 187 2.51 -1.38 1.26
C TYR A 187 2.72 -0.56 2.52
N GLU A 188 3.60 0.44 2.44
CA GLU A 188 3.78 1.46 3.46
C GLU A 188 3.42 2.82 2.86
N THR A 189 2.41 3.47 3.44
CA THR A 189 1.91 4.78 3.03
C THR A 189 2.11 5.78 4.16
N MET A 190 2.78 6.90 3.87
CA MET A 190 3.01 7.96 4.84
C MET A 190 2.02 9.09 4.59
N TRP A 191 1.13 9.35 5.55
CA TRP A 191 0.11 10.39 5.50
C TRP A 191 0.59 11.63 6.26
N ASN A 192 0.68 12.77 5.57
CA ASN A 192 1.08 14.03 6.17
C ASN A 192 -0.09 14.65 6.94
N THR A 193 -0.23 14.28 8.21
CA THR A 193 -1.27 14.84 9.07
C THR A 193 -0.82 16.06 9.87
N THR A 194 0.40 16.55 9.64
CA THR A 194 0.99 17.63 10.45
C THR A 194 0.26 18.95 10.27
N GLU A 195 -0.31 19.20 9.08
CA GLU A 195 -1.10 20.39 8.78
C GLU A 195 -2.39 20.50 9.62
N PHE A 196 -2.84 19.40 10.22
CA PHE A 196 -4.07 19.35 11.01
C PHE A 196 -3.85 19.37 12.52
N ALA A 197 -2.60 19.47 13.00
CA ALA A 197 -2.27 19.33 14.42
C ALA A 197 -3.03 20.30 15.34
N ASP A 198 -3.26 21.53 14.87
CA ASP A 198 -3.94 22.59 15.63
C ASP A 198 -5.47 22.61 15.45
N MET A 199 -6.02 21.68 14.65
CA MET A 199 -7.45 21.62 14.30
C MET A 199 -8.16 20.40 14.91
N TRP A 200 -7.54 19.73 15.89
CA TRP A 200 -8.13 18.57 16.53
C TRP A 200 -9.42 18.91 17.30
N PRO A 201 -10.41 18.01 17.32
CA PRO A 201 -11.61 18.18 18.13
C PRO A 201 -11.32 18.38 19.62
N SER A 202 -12.03 19.32 20.25
CA SER A 202 -11.87 19.62 21.68
C SER A 202 -12.36 18.50 22.61
N ASP A 203 -13.18 17.58 22.09
CA ASP A 203 -13.65 16.39 22.82
C ASP A 203 -12.62 15.25 22.85
N GLY A 204 -11.46 15.43 22.19
CA GLY A 204 -10.39 14.43 22.11
C GLY A 204 -10.68 13.28 21.15
N SER A 205 -11.72 13.38 20.31
CA SER A 205 -11.97 12.43 19.23
C SER A 205 -10.90 12.53 18.13
N GLN A 206 -10.63 11.39 17.47
CA GLN A 206 -9.69 11.36 16.35
C GLN A 206 -10.42 11.83 15.06
N PRO A 207 -9.86 12.77 14.27
CA PRO A 207 -10.59 13.42 13.17
C PRO A 207 -10.43 12.77 11.80
N PHE A 208 -9.66 11.70 11.65
CA PHE A 208 -9.37 11.08 10.35
C PHE A 208 -10.44 10.06 9.94
N VAL A 209 -10.72 10.00 8.65
CA VAL A 209 -11.66 9.05 8.06
C VAL A 209 -11.11 8.53 6.74
N TRP A 210 -11.44 7.31 6.37
CA TRP A 210 -11.20 6.82 5.01
C TRP A 210 -12.24 7.34 4.02
N SER A 211 -11.89 7.34 2.74
CA SER A 211 -12.74 7.82 1.63
C SER A 211 -14.12 7.16 1.53
N TYR A 212 -14.28 5.96 2.09
CA TYR A 212 -15.55 5.24 2.18
C TYR A 212 -16.28 5.47 3.53
N SER A 213 -16.04 6.62 4.16
CA SER A 213 -16.67 7.05 5.43
C SER A 213 -16.36 6.19 6.67
N ASP A 214 -15.26 5.44 6.66
CA ASP A 214 -14.81 4.71 7.86
C ASP A 214 -13.92 5.58 8.76
N GLY A 215 -14.49 6.05 9.87
CA GLY A 215 -13.76 6.75 10.93
C GLY A 215 -13.19 5.83 12.03
N LYS A 216 -13.46 4.52 11.96
CA LYS A 216 -12.89 3.54 12.90
C LYS A 216 -11.55 2.99 12.39
N GLY A 217 -11.43 2.83 11.07
CA GLY A 217 -10.20 2.43 10.41
C GLY A 217 -10.03 0.92 10.21
N TYR A 218 -11.10 0.14 10.38
CA TYR A 218 -11.08 -1.33 10.31
C TYR A 218 -11.48 -1.88 8.93
N GLY A 219 -12.18 -1.11 8.10
CA GLY A 219 -12.66 -1.50 6.77
C GLY A 219 -11.63 -1.32 5.66
N THR A 220 -10.34 -1.32 6.00
CA THR A 220 -9.33 -1.02 4.99
C THR A 220 -9.18 -2.18 3.98
N HIS A 221 -8.72 -1.85 2.78
CA HIS A 221 -8.27 -2.82 1.80
C HIS A 221 -7.11 -2.27 0.99
N ALA A 222 -6.41 -3.17 0.33
CA ALA A 222 -5.36 -2.87 -0.62
C ALA A 222 -5.52 -3.76 -1.85
N ASP A 223 -5.35 -3.18 -3.03
CA ASP A 223 -5.46 -3.90 -4.29
C ASP A 223 -4.10 -3.94 -4.99
N TYR A 224 -3.83 -5.11 -5.57
CA TYR A 224 -2.64 -5.37 -6.34
C TYR A 224 -3.02 -5.86 -7.73
N VAL A 225 -2.49 -5.18 -8.75
CA VAL A 225 -2.54 -5.66 -10.14
C VAL A 225 -1.11 -5.78 -10.63
N PHE A 226 -0.70 -7.00 -10.98
CA PHE A 226 0.66 -7.28 -11.43
C PHE A 226 0.94 -6.66 -12.81
N GLY A 227 2.05 -5.95 -12.93
CA GLY A 227 2.50 -5.33 -14.18
C GLY A 227 4.02 -5.27 -14.34
N TRP A 228 4.79 -6.17 -13.72
CA TRP A 228 6.22 -6.23 -13.99
C TRP A 228 6.49 -6.76 -15.40
N LYS A 229 7.40 -6.13 -16.13
CA LYS A 229 7.71 -6.48 -17.53
C LYS A 229 8.61 -7.71 -17.63
N GLY A 230 8.27 -8.62 -18.54
CA GLY A 230 9.09 -9.79 -18.86
C GLY A 230 9.46 -10.62 -17.63
N ASP A 231 10.74 -10.94 -17.47
CA ASP A 231 11.27 -11.74 -16.36
C ASP A 231 11.74 -10.90 -15.16
N SER A 232 11.54 -9.57 -15.18
CA SER A 232 12.15 -8.64 -14.22
C SER A 232 11.89 -8.98 -12.75
N LEU A 233 10.63 -9.27 -12.38
CA LEU A 233 10.31 -9.68 -11.00
C LEU A 233 10.95 -11.02 -10.65
N GLN A 234 10.90 -12.01 -11.55
CA GLN A 234 11.52 -13.32 -11.30
C GLN A 234 13.05 -13.20 -11.18
N ARG A 235 13.65 -12.32 -11.98
CA ARG A 235 15.10 -12.05 -12.00
C ARG A 235 15.59 -11.48 -10.68
N VAL A 236 14.84 -10.55 -10.08
CA VAL A 236 15.16 -10.04 -8.73
C VAL A 236 14.83 -11.07 -7.63
N MET A 237 13.76 -11.86 -7.78
CA MET A 237 13.44 -12.94 -6.82
C MET A 237 14.46 -14.09 -6.84
N ASN A 238 15.25 -14.22 -7.90
CA ASN A 238 16.35 -15.17 -8.01
C ASN A 238 17.71 -14.59 -7.53
N ASN A 239 17.75 -13.35 -7.05
CA ASN A 239 18.97 -12.65 -6.63
C ASN A 239 18.98 -12.40 -5.12
N SER A 240 20.18 -12.25 -4.54
CA SER A 240 20.36 -11.95 -3.11
C SER A 240 20.30 -10.46 -2.77
N CYS A 241 20.19 -9.58 -3.77
CA CYS A 241 20.07 -8.14 -3.53
C CYS A 241 18.83 -7.85 -2.67
N MET A 242 18.92 -6.79 -1.87
CA MET A 242 17.82 -6.33 -1.04
C MET A 242 17.64 -4.82 -1.22
N PHE A 243 16.38 -4.39 -1.37
CA PHE A 243 16.00 -2.97 -1.43
C PHE A 243 16.88 -2.16 -2.41
N HIS A 244 17.60 -1.14 -1.92
CA HIS A 244 18.45 -0.26 -2.73
C HIS A 244 19.56 -1.01 -3.47
N ASP A 245 20.01 -2.17 -2.98
CA ASP A 245 21.04 -2.97 -3.64
C ASP A 245 20.51 -3.64 -4.91
N CYS A 246 19.20 -3.78 -5.06
CA CYS A 246 18.59 -4.23 -6.32
C CYS A 246 18.52 -3.11 -7.38
N GLY A 247 18.78 -1.87 -6.97
CA GLY A 247 18.67 -0.64 -7.74
C GLY A 247 17.89 0.41 -6.95
N SER A 248 18.22 1.68 -7.14
CA SER A 248 17.46 2.83 -6.64
C SER A 248 17.55 4.00 -7.62
N PRO A 249 16.72 5.05 -7.52
CA PRO A 249 16.83 6.20 -8.41
C PRO A 249 18.26 6.76 -8.43
N GLY A 250 18.85 6.85 -9.63
CA GLY A 250 20.25 7.26 -9.81
C GLY A 250 21.31 6.15 -9.59
N MET A 251 20.94 4.96 -9.13
CA MET A 251 21.82 3.80 -8.97
C MET A 251 21.23 2.58 -9.69
N GLN A 252 21.89 2.15 -10.76
CA GLN A 252 21.49 0.94 -11.50
C GLN A 252 21.91 -0.31 -10.71
N GLY A 253 21.04 -1.32 -10.70
CA GLY A 253 21.31 -2.61 -10.08
C GLY A 253 20.91 -3.75 -10.99
N ILE A 254 20.41 -4.84 -10.41
CA ILE A 254 19.78 -5.90 -11.21
C ILE A 254 18.54 -5.34 -11.93
N LEU A 255 17.77 -4.47 -11.29
CA LEU A 255 16.65 -3.77 -11.92
C LEU A 255 17.11 -2.44 -12.53
N LYS A 256 16.51 -2.10 -13.66
CA LYS A 256 16.72 -0.81 -14.32
C LYS A 256 15.95 0.28 -13.59
N THR A 257 16.63 1.38 -13.27
CA THR A 257 16.02 2.51 -12.56
C THR A 257 15.98 3.78 -13.41
N GLN A 258 15.10 4.69 -13.04
CA GLN A 258 14.97 6.03 -13.62
C GLN A 258 15.22 7.11 -12.56
N THR A 259 15.36 8.35 -13.01
CA THR A 259 15.45 9.53 -12.13
C THR A 259 14.09 9.87 -11.52
N VAL A 260 14.11 10.60 -10.39
CA VAL A 260 12.88 11.08 -9.75
C VAL A 260 12.12 12.06 -10.66
N GLU A 261 12.84 12.85 -11.45
CA GLU A 261 12.25 13.76 -12.43
C GLU A 261 11.44 13.01 -13.51
N GLU A 262 11.93 11.85 -13.96
CA GLU A 262 11.23 11.00 -14.93
C GLU A 262 9.99 10.33 -14.30
N MET A 263 10.11 9.83 -13.07
CA MET A 263 8.98 9.26 -12.32
C MET A 263 7.84 10.28 -12.20
N ASN A 264 8.15 11.51 -11.79
CA ASN A 264 7.17 12.58 -11.59
C ASN A 264 6.47 13.03 -12.88
N LYS A 265 7.08 12.82 -14.06
CA LYS A 265 6.45 13.13 -15.36
C LYS A 265 5.41 12.09 -15.78
N CYS A 266 5.43 10.91 -15.17
CA CYS A 266 4.49 9.83 -15.48
C CYS A 266 3.21 9.87 -14.62
N ALA A 267 3.04 10.88 -13.78
CA ALA A 267 1.80 11.03 -13.01
C ALA A 267 0.61 11.19 -13.97
N VAL A 268 -0.38 10.31 -13.83
CA VAL A 268 -1.61 10.34 -14.64
C VAL A 268 -2.43 11.57 -14.24
N GLU A 269 -2.93 12.30 -15.25
CA GLU A 269 -3.83 13.42 -15.02
C GLU A 269 -5.20 12.94 -14.49
N SER A 270 -5.82 13.72 -13.62
CA SER A 270 -7.18 13.40 -13.16
C SER A 270 -8.13 13.38 -14.35
N THR A 271 -8.86 12.29 -14.52
CA THR A 271 -9.92 12.15 -15.53
C THR A 271 -11.30 12.52 -14.99
N VAL A 272 -11.40 12.81 -13.69
CA VAL A 272 -12.63 13.20 -13.00
C VAL A 272 -12.66 14.72 -12.81
N VAL A 273 -13.79 15.33 -13.14
CA VAL A 273 -14.06 16.76 -12.96
C VAL A 273 -14.76 16.96 -11.62
N GLU A 274 -14.01 16.80 -10.53
CA GLU A 274 -14.46 17.00 -9.16
C GLU A 274 -13.33 17.64 -8.35
N GLU A 275 -13.66 18.60 -7.49
CA GLU A 275 -12.67 19.17 -6.57
C GLU A 275 -12.40 18.15 -5.46
N VAL A 276 -11.19 17.58 -5.43
CA VAL A 276 -10.82 16.54 -4.46
C VAL A 276 -9.73 16.96 -3.47
N ASP A 277 -9.05 18.08 -3.76
CA ASP A 277 -7.93 18.58 -2.97
C ASP A 277 -8.30 19.81 -2.12
N GLY A 278 -9.44 20.45 -2.39
CA GLY A 278 -10.01 21.56 -1.64
C GLY A 278 -10.52 21.19 -0.24
N TRP A 279 -11.12 22.15 0.46
CA TRP A 279 -12.00 21.82 1.59
C TRP A 279 -13.36 21.42 1.02
N LEU A 280 -13.82 20.23 1.36
CA LEU A 280 -14.99 19.60 0.77
C LEU A 280 -16.14 19.58 1.77
N GLU A 281 -17.37 19.78 1.31
CA GLU A 281 -18.56 19.69 2.17
C GLU A 281 -18.95 18.24 2.47
N HIS A 282 -18.61 17.32 1.57
CA HIS A 282 -18.82 15.88 1.67
C HIS A 282 -17.61 15.14 1.12
N LEU A 283 -17.49 13.85 1.41
CA LEU A 283 -16.46 13.01 0.81
C LEU A 283 -16.76 12.81 -0.68
N PRO A 284 -15.73 12.72 -1.55
CA PRO A 284 -15.96 12.49 -2.97
C PRO A 284 -16.84 11.27 -3.24
N GLY A 285 -17.77 11.41 -4.18
CA GLY A 285 -18.75 10.37 -4.53
C GLY A 285 -19.93 10.22 -3.55
N TYR A 286 -20.02 11.05 -2.50
CA TYR A 286 -21.17 11.09 -1.56
C TYR A 286 -22.12 12.27 -1.83
N GLU A 287 -22.21 12.78 -3.07
CA GLU A 287 -23.17 13.85 -3.40
C GLU A 287 -24.55 13.52 -2.82
N MET A 288 -25.01 14.34 -1.87
CA MET A 288 -26.40 14.32 -1.48
C MET A 288 -27.17 14.87 -2.67
N THR A 289 -27.75 14.00 -3.50
CA THR A 289 -28.88 14.39 -4.33
C THR A 289 -29.92 15.01 -3.41
N ILE A 290 -29.99 16.34 -3.39
CA ILE A 290 -31.14 17.05 -2.87
C ILE A 290 -32.26 16.71 -3.84
N ILE A 291 -33.08 15.73 -3.48
CA ILE A 291 -34.36 15.51 -4.11
C ILE A 291 -35.28 16.56 -3.48
N ASP A 292 -35.49 17.66 -4.21
CA ASP A 292 -36.53 18.65 -3.89
C ASP A 292 -37.93 18.02 -3.94
#